data_AF-A0A2V6FVZ0-F1
#
_entry.id   AF-A0A2V6FVZ0-F1
#
_cell.length_a   1.000
_cell.length_b   1.000
_cell.length_c   1.000
_cell.angle_alpha   90.00
_cell.angle_beta   90.00
_cell.angle_gamma   90.00
#
_symmetry.space_group_name_H-M   'P 1'
#
loop_
_entity.id
_entity.type
_entity.pdbx_description
1 polymer ?
#
loop_
_entity_poly.entity_id
_entity_poly.type
_entity_poly.pdbx_seq_one_letter_code
_entity_poly.pdbx_strand_id
1 'polypeptide(L)'
;MAELAKRRLIIHAGFGKCGSSSIQRALFQNIARLRKERVYMFNKNLEMAQDQGPHGVAHRFLSAAEEKGEPVAAKVATGVESMVANGQGIAVFSAESLVMPGMSRLFVGLDQQCEVSLVYYVRPQWQWIPSAWQQWFLKQGTTLDQFVDECLKLPRPAFRDRIQEWQKALPSAKVHVRFLISELLQGTSPARDFLHLLGVSADGYEIEDEPRNTSLDYAIVHVLSKNPQLFSDIHDNRLRRGLRVKLAKRFQSANIRMLSSEQEARIEEFFRDENLWLLKTYGGDIDVDEIYRRYFIPPEAETRYSDLSEFDLIYRSLGILLEAIAVHRKTRPGQKAERRSVESGDAPHPGE
;
A
#
# COMPACT_ATOMS: atom_id res chain seq x y z
N MET A 1 -7.22 -42.88 12.34
CA MET A 1 -6.69 -42.16 11.16
C MET A 1 -6.16 -40.83 11.65
N ALA A 2 -4.84 -40.66 11.74
CA ALA A 2 -4.25 -39.38 12.11
C ALA A 2 -4.67 -38.35 11.05
N GLU A 3 -5.38 -37.32 11.48
CA GLU A 3 -5.72 -36.18 10.63
C GLU A 3 -4.38 -35.64 10.07
N LEU A 4 -4.12 -35.84 8.78
CA LEU A 4 -2.95 -35.28 8.12
C LEU A 4 -2.93 -33.80 8.47
N ALA A 5 -1.89 -33.36 9.17
CA ALA A 5 -1.62 -31.97 9.45
C ALA A 5 -1.90 -31.14 8.18
N LYS A 6 -3.01 -30.41 8.17
CA LYS A 6 -3.50 -29.75 6.96
C LYS A 6 -2.46 -28.72 6.52
N ARG A 7 -1.93 -28.95 5.33
CA ARG A 7 -1.02 -28.04 4.62
C ARG A 7 -1.81 -26.77 4.34
N ARG A 8 -1.50 -25.66 5.01
CA ARG A 8 -2.25 -24.40 4.87
C ARG A 8 -1.42 -23.34 4.18
N LEU A 9 -1.96 -22.79 3.10
CA LEU A 9 -1.40 -21.67 2.36
C LEU A 9 -2.35 -20.47 2.44
N ILE A 10 -1.83 -19.30 2.79
CA ILE A 10 -2.52 -18.03 2.67
C ILE A 10 -1.92 -17.24 1.50
N ILE A 11 -2.74 -16.94 0.51
CA ILE A 11 -2.38 -16.05 -0.59
C ILE A 11 -3.02 -14.69 -0.32
N HIS A 12 -2.19 -13.71 0.03
CA HIS A 12 -2.61 -12.32 0.11
C HIS A 12 -2.42 -11.65 -1.26
N ALA A 13 -3.51 -11.58 -2.01
CA ALA A 13 -3.56 -10.89 -3.29
C ALA A 13 -3.93 -9.41 -3.05
N GLY A 14 -2.90 -8.63 -2.72
CA GLY A 14 -3.08 -7.27 -2.22
C GLY A 14 -3.42 -6.27 -3.32
N PHE A 15 -4.61 -5.69 -3.31
CA PHE A 15 -4.88 -4.52 -4.14
C PHE A 15 -3.97 -3.35 -3.73
N GLY A 16 -3.37 -2.69 -4.72
CA GLY A 16 -2.61 -1.47 -4.46
C GLY A 16 -3.47 -0.45 -3.71
N LYS A 17 -2.89 0.25 -2.74
CA LYS A 17 -3.57 1.24 -1.87
C LYS A 17 -4.58 0.70 -0.88
N CYS A 18 -4.66 -0.62 -0.72
CA CYS A 18 -5.50 -1.27 0.28
C CYS A 18 -4.72 -1.76 1.51
N GLY A 19 -3.55 -1.18 1.81
CA GLY A 19 -2.76 -1.53 3.01
C GLY A 19 -1.73 -2.65 2.81
N SER A 20 -1.58 -3.16 1.58
CA SER A 20 -0.66 -4.24 1.23
C SER A 20 0.79 -3.98 1.67
N SER A 21 1.29 -2.76 1.49
CA SER A 21 2.65 -2.41 1.91
C SER A 21 2.83 -2.45 3.44
N SER A 22 1.80 -2.11 4.22
CA SER A 22 1.83 -2.21 5.69
C SER A 22 1.85 -3.67 6.15
N ILE A 23 1.03 -4.52 5.52
CA ILE A 23 1.00 -5.96 5.78
C ILE A 23 2.36 -6.59 5.45
N GLN A 24 2.87 -6.35 4.25
CA GLN A 24 4.15 -6.91 3.81
C GLN A 24 5.30 -6.46 4.72
N ARG A 25 5.36 -5.17 5.07
CA ARG A 25 6.38 -4.63 5.98
C ARG A 25 6.35 -5.36 7.33
N ALA A 26 5.18 -5.45 7.96
CA ALA A 26 5.02 -6.15 9.23
C ALA A 26 5.44 -7.62 9.14
N LEU A 27 5.06 -8.33 8.07
CA LEU A 27 5.44 -9.74 7.87
C LEU A 27 6.95 -9.93 7.74
N PHE A 28 7.62 -9.10 6.93
CA PHE A 28 9.06 -9.23 6.71
C PHE A 28 9.89 -8.75 7.90
N GLN A 29 9.51 -7.64 8.56
CA GLN A 29 10.19 -7.18 9.78
C GLN A 29 10.15 -8.25 10.88
N ASN A 30 9.05 -9.01 10.97
CA ASN A 30 8.86 -10.02 12.01
C ASN A 30 9.13 -11.46 11.56
N ILE A 31 9.82 -11.69 10.44
CA ILE A 31 9.97 -13.03 9.85
C ILE A 31 10.57 -14.06 10.81
N ALA A 32 11.57 -13.68 11.60
CA ALA A 32 12.21 -14.57 12.56
C ALA A 32 11.25 -15.02 13.67
N ARG A 33 10.35 -14.13 14.09
CA ARG A 33 9.33 -14.41 15.09
C ARG A 33 8.20 -15.26 14.51
N LEU A 34 7.68 -14.89 13.33
CA LEU A 34 6.69 -15.67 12.59
C LEU A 34 7.12 -17.13 12.44
N ARG A 35 8.38 -17.38 12.10
CA ARG A 35 8.93 -18.74 11.97
C ARG A 35 8.91 -19.53 13.27
N LYS A 36 9.18 -18.89 14.42
CA LYS A 36 9.05 -19.55 15.75
C LYS A 36 7.60 -19.97 16.02
N GLU A 37 6.65 -19.21 15.49
CA GLU A 37 5.21 -19.48 15.53
C GLU A 37 4.74 -20.33 14.33
N ARG A 38 5.69 -20.93 13.57
CA ARG A 38 5.44 -21.80 12.42
C ARG A 38 4.66 -21.14 11.28
N VAL A 39 4.81 -19.83 11.13
CA VAL A 39 4.38 -19.05 9.97
C VAL A 39 5.59 -18.78 9.07
N TYR A 40 5.48 -19.17 7.81
CA TYR A 40 6.57 -19.13 6.84
C TYR A 40 6.17 -18.27 5.65
N MET A 41 7.09 -17.42 5.21
CA MET A 41 6.85 -16.46 4.14
C MET A 41 7.52 -16.94 2.86
N PHE A 42 6.83 -16.84 1.72
CA PHE A 42 7.47 -16.96 0.42
C PHE A 42 8.23 -15.67 0.06
N ASN A 43 9.44 -15.82 -0.47
CA ASN A 43 10.22 -14.73 -1.06
C ASN A 43 9.81 -14.49 -2.53
N LYS A 44 10.47 -13.53 -3.17
CA LYS A 44 10.23 -13.18 -4.59
C LYS A 44 10.55 -14.29 -5.61
N ASN A 45 11.29 -15.33 -5.21
CA ASN A 45 11.66 -16.48 -6.04
C ASN A 45 10.76 -17.71 -5.79
N LEU A 46 9.67 -17.55 -5.02
CA LEU A 46 8.80 -18.64 -4.56
C LEU A 46 9.50 -19.68 -3.67
N GLU A 47 10.52 -19.24 -2.92
CA GLU A 47 11.20 -20.05 -1.90
C GLU A 47 10.82 -19.57 -0.50
N MET A 48 11.02 -20.41 0.52
CA MET A 48 10.82 -19.99 1.91
C MET A 48 11.89 -18.96 2.32
N ALA A 49 11.43 -17.76 2.64
CA ALA A 49 12.27 -16.65 3.07
C ALA A 49 13.03 -17.00 4.36
N GLN A 50 14.34 -16.78 4.34
CA GLN A 50 15.21 -17.08 5.48
C GLN A 50 15.44 -15.85 6.38
N ASP A 51 15.44 -14.66 5.79
CA ASP A 51 15.78 -13.39 6.43
C ASP A 51 14.82 -12.27 5.99
N GLN A 52 15.07 -11.04 6.47
CA GLN A 52 14.35 -9.82 6.09
C GLN A 52 14.69 -9.34 4.67
N GLY A 53 15.00 -10.26 3.74
CA GLY A 53 15.37 -9.95 2.36
C GLY A 53 14.40 -8.99 1.67
N PRO A 54 14.82 -8.36 0.55
CA PRO A 54 14.13 -7.23 -0.05
C PRO A 54 12.63 -7.46 -0.21
N HIS A 55 11.83 -6.56 0.38
CA HIS A 55 10.38 -6.56 0.35
C HIS A 55 9.84 -6.47 -1.08
N GLY A 56 9.05 -7.46 -1.53
CA GLY A 56 8.51 -7.47 -2.89
C GLY A 56 9.62 -7.53 -3.95
N VAL A 57 9.40 -7.91 -5.19
CA VAL A 57 8.24 -7.73 -6.04
C VAL A 57 8.17 -9.01 -6.85
N ALA A 58 7.29 -9.93 -6.45
CA ALA A 58 7.04 -11.16 -7.19
C ALA A 58 6.60 -10.88 -8.64
N HIS A 59 6.12 -9.67 -8.96
CA HIS A 59 5.67 -9.30 -10.31
C HIS A 59 6.64 -9.74 -11.41
N ARG A 60 7.91 -9.29 -11.38
CA ARG A 60 8.87 -9.61 -12.46
C ARG A 60 9.09 -11.12 -12.58
N PHE A 61 9.08 -11.82 -11.44
CA PHE A 61 9.22 -13.26 -11.42
C PHE A 61 7.96 -13.95 -11.96
N LEU A 62 6.77 -13.55 -11.52
CA LEU A 62 5.49 -14.13 -11.93
C LEU A 62 5.21 -13.87 -13.41
N SER A 63 5.49 -12.67 -13.91
CA SER A 63 5.40 -12.36 -15.35
C SER A 63 6.40 -13.19 -16.15
N ALA A 64 7.66 -13.30 -15.71
CA ALA A 64 8.64 -14.15 -16.40
C ALA A 64 8.27 -15.64 -16.33
N ALA A 65 7.70 -16.09 -15.22
CA ALA A 65 7.22 -17.45 -15.04
C ALA A 65 6.02 -17.73 -15.96
N GLU A 66 5.10 -16.78 -16.12
CA GLU A 66 4.00 -16.86 -17.08
C GLU A 66 4.53 -16.95 -18.52
N GLU A 67 5.42 -16.05 -18.92
CA GLU A 67 6.03 -16.03 -20.27
C GLU A 67 6.76 -17.33 -20.60
N LYS A 68 7.40 -17.96 -19.61
CA LYS A 68 8.15 -19.22 -19.76
C LYS A 68 7.32 -20.47 -19.54
N GLY A 69 6.04 -20.35 -19.16
CA GLY A 69 5.19 -21.49 -18.80
C GLY A 69 5.71 -22.27 -17.59
N GLU A 70 6.37 -21.60 -16.64
CA GLU A 70 6.88 -22.26 -15.44
C GLU A 70 5.73 -22.77 -14.56
N PRO A 71 5.87 -23.96 -13.93
CA PRO A 71 4.80 -24.55 -13.12
C PRO A 71 4.76 -23.91 -11.72
N VAL A 72 4.31 -22.65 -11.65
CA VAL A 72 4.24 -21.84 -10.41
C VAL A 72 3.46 -22.56 -9.31
N ALA A 73 2.28 -23.11 -9.62
CA ALA A 73 1.48 -23.88 -8.67
C ALA A 73 2.28 -25.04 -8.04
N ALA A 74 3.03 -25.80 -8.85
CA ALA A 74 3.82 -26.93 -8.35
C ALA A 74 5.01 -26.48 -7.48
N LYS A 75 5.67 -25.37 -7.84
CA LYS A 75 6.74 -24.77 -7.03
C LYS A 75 6.22 -24.34 -5.65
N VAL A 76 5.06 -23.66 -5.63
CA VAL A 76 4.43 -23.23 -4.38
C VAL A 76 3.99 -24.44 -3.55
N ALA A 77 3.35 -25.44 -4.16
CA ALA A 77 2.96 -26.67 -3.48
C ALA A 77 4.17 -27.38 -2.85
N THR A 78 5.27 -27.54 -3.60
CA THR A 78 6.52 -28.13 -3.09
C THR A 78 7.08 -27.33 -1.90
N GLY A 79 7.03 -26.00 -1.97
CA GLY A 79 7.40 -25.13 -0.86
C GLY A 79 6.56 -25.40 0.39
N VAL A 80 5.23 -25.46 0.24
CA VAL A 80 4.31 -25.77 1.35
C VAL A 80 4.58 -27.16 1.93
N GLU A 81 4.83 -28.17 1.08
CA GLU A 81 5.13 -29.53 1.52
C GLU A 81 6.42 -29.61 2.35
N SER A 82 7.46 -28.89 1.95
CA SER A 82 8.74 -28.86 2.67
C SER A 82 8.62 -28.35 4.11
N MET A 83 7.61 -27.53 4.39
CA MET A 83 7.31 -27.05 5.73
C MET A 83 6.68 -28.13 6.61
N VAL A 84 5.79 -28.95 6.03
CA VAL A 84 5.00 -29.94 6.76
C VAL A 84 5.84 -31.11 7.25
N ALA A 85 6.97 -31.40 6.58
CA ALA A 85 7.99 -32.31 7.10
C ALA A 85 8.49 -31.92 8.51
N ASN A 86 8.35 -30.64 8.89
CA ASN A 86 8.75 -30.11 10.19
C ASN A 86 7.56 -29.88 11.16
N GLY A 87 6.36 -30.38 10.85
CA GLY A 87 5.13 -30.25 11.65
C GLY A 87 4.07 -29.34 11.03
N GLN A 88 3.01 -29.02 11.79
CA GLN A 88 1.96 -28.08 11.34
C GLN A 88 2.49 -26.65 11.22
N GLY A 89 2.21 -25.96 10.10
CA GLY A 89 2.60 -24.57 9.88
C GLY A 89 1.76 -23.90 8.79
N ILE A 90 1.87 -22.58 8.68
CA ILE A 90 1.13 -21.75 7.72
C ILE A 90 2.11 -21.12 6.75
N ALA A 91 1.94 -21.39 5.46
CA ALA A 91 2.69 -20.70 4.42
C ALA A 91 1.94 -19.43 4.00
N VAL A 92 2.67 -18.33 3.76
CA VAL A 92 2.10 -17.05 3.36
C VAL A 92 2.78 -16.58 2.09
N PHE A 93 1.99 -16.32 1.06
CA PHE A 93 2.44 -15.69 -0.16
C PHE A 93 1.71 -14.36 -0.36
N SER A 94 2.45 -13.26 -0.26
CA SER A 94 1.89 -11.91 -0.26
C SER A 94 2.55 -11.05 -1.32
N ALA A 95 1.78 -10.59 -2.31
CA ALA A 95 2.27 -9.72 -3.38
C ALA A 95 1.15 -8.86 -3.96
N GLU A 96 1.45 -7.59 -4.24
CA GLU A 96 0.49 -6.67 -4.86
C GLU A 96 0.20 -7.02 -6.32
N SER A 97 1.14 -7.69 -6.99
CA SER A 97 0.98 -8.10 -8.39
C SER A 97 -0.04 -9.22 -8.59
N LEU A 98 -0.45 -9.94 -7.55
CA LEU A 98 -1.35 -11.09 -7.68
C LEU A 98 -2.77 -10.71 -8.10
N VAL A 99 -3.16 -9.44 -7.96
CA VAL A 99 -4.44 -8.93 -8.46
C VAL A 99 -4.37 -8.45 -9.91
N MET A 100 -3.22 -8.62 -10.60
CA MET A 100 -3.15 -8.30 -12.01
C MET A 100 -3.96 -9.32 -12.84
N PRO A 101 -4.58 -8.89 -13.95
CA PRO A 101 -5.32 -9.79 -14.82
C PRO A 101 -4.49 -11.00 -15.25
N GLY A 102 -5.08 -12.19 -15.21
CA GLY A 102 -4.45 -13.44 -15.64
C GLY A 102 -3.61 -14.14 -14.57
N MET A 103 -3.17 -13.45 -13.52
CA MET A 103 -2.23 -14.00 -12.54
C MET A 103 -2.75 -15.23 -11.80
N SER A 104 -4.07 -15.35 -11.61
CA SER A 104 -4.66 -16.53 -10.95
C SER A 104 -4.43 -17.83 -11.72
N ARG A 105 -4.22 -17.75 -13.06
CA ARG A 105 -3.98 -18.92 -13.93
C ARG A 105 -2.71 -19.67 -13.55
N LEU A 106 -1.72 -18.97 -12.99
CA LEU A 106 -0.47 -19.56 -12.52
C LEU A 106 -0.64 -20.49 -11.31
N PHE A 107 -1.80 -20.43 -10.65
CA PHE A 107 -2.08 -21.14 -9.40
C PHE A 107 -3.15 -22.23 -9.55
N VAL A 108 -3.70 -22.46 -10.75
CA VAL A 108 -4.79 -23.43 -10.97
C VAL A 108 -4.46 -24.80 -10.38
N GLY A 109 -5.40 -25.37 -9.62
CA GLY A 109 -5.28 -26.69 -8.99
C GLY A 109 -4.44 -26.72 -7.71
N LEU A 110 -3.93 -25.58 -7.24
CA LEU A 110 -3.17 -25.52 -5.98
C LEU A 110 -4.03 -25.86 -4.75
N ASP A 111 -5.31 -25.52 -4.80
CA ASP A 111 -6.33 -25.83 -3.78
C ASP A 111 -6.70 -27.33 -3.72
N GLN A 112 -6.27 -28.12 -4.70
CA GLN A 112 -6.36 -29.59 -4.66
C GLN A 112 -5.18 -30.24 -3.94
N GLN A 113 -4.07 -29.49 -3.76
CA GLN A 113 -2.83 -29.99 -3.16
C GLN A 113 -2.65 -29.54 -1.71
N CYS A 114 -3.28 -28.43 -1.32
CA CYS A 114 -3.24 -27.87 0.03
C CYS A 114 -4.49 -27.04 0.33
N GLU A 115 -4.76 -26.77 1.61
CA GLU A 115 -5.81 -25.83 2.01
C GLU A 115 -5.37 -24.40 1.68
N VAL A 116 -6.06 -23.77 0.75
CA VAL A 116 -5.77 -22.39 0.32
C VAL A 116 -6.78 -21.42 0.93
N SER A 117 -6.27 -20.32 1.49
CA SER A 117 -7.06 -19.14 1.87
C SER A 117 -6.60 -17.94 1.04
N LEU A 118 -7.50 -17.35 0.27
CA LEU A 118 -7.30 -16.10 -0.45
C LEU A 118 -7.68 -14.93 0.43
N VAL A 119 -6.81 -13.92 0.56
CA VAL A 119 -7.06 -12.73 1.38
C VAL A 119 -6.92 -11.48 0.52
N TYR A 120 -7.96 -10.66 0.52
CA TYR A 120 -8.00 -9.36 -0.13
C TYR A 120 -8.32 -8.27 0.88
N TYR A 121 -7.69 -7.11 0.73
CA TYR A 121 -8.15 -5.89 1.38
C TYR A 121 -8.75 -4.97 0.31
N VAL A 122 -9.94 -4.43 0.59
CA VAL A 122 -10.67 -3.51 -0.29
C VAL A 122 -10.92 -2.19 0.42
N ARG A 123 -11.07 -1.11 -0.34
CA ARG A 123 -11.26 0.25 0.17
C ARG A 123 -12.36 0.94 -0.65
N PRO A 124 -13.22 1.78 -0.06
CA PRO A 124 -14.16 2.59 -0.83
C PRO A 124 -13.45 3.34 -1.97
N GLN A 125 -14.01 3.25 -3.19
CA GLN A 125 -13.36 3.68 -4.42
C GLN A 125 -13.14 5.20 -4.43
N TRP A 126 -14.07 5.97 -3.86
CA TRP A 126 -13.93 7.42 -3.68
C TRP A 126 -12.70 7.80 -2.82
N GLN A 127 -12.23 6.91 -1.94
CA GLN A 127 -10.97 7.10 -1.22
C GLN A 127 -9.77 6.49 -1.95
N TRP A 128 -9.98 5.39 -2.66
CA TRP A 128 -8.94 4.68 -3.39
C TRP A 128 -8.40 5.51 -4.55
N ILE A 129 -9.29 6.09 -5.36
CA ILE A 129 -8.96 6.84 -6.59
C ILE A 129 -7.97 7.98 -6.31
N PRO A 130 -8.24 8.93 -5.39
CA PRO A 130 -7.27 10.00 -5.10
C PRO A 130 -5.95 9.45 -4.54
N SER A 131 -5.97 8.36 -3.76
CA SER A 131 -4.74 7.72 -3.28
C SER A 131 -3.91 7.11 -4.41
N ALA A 132 -4.57 6.42 -5.36
CA ALA A 132 -3.95 5.83 -6.54
C ALA A 132 -3.35 6.91 -7.45
N TRP A 133 -4.15 7.94 -7.78
CA TRP A 133 -3.72 9.10 -8.54
C TRP A 133 -2.47 9.74 -7.93
N GLN A 134 -2.51 10.02 -6.63
CA GLN A 134 -1.40 10.63 -5.92
C GLN A 134 -0.15 9.74 -5.90
N GLN A 135 -0.20 8.42 -6.06
CA GLN A 135 1.04 7.62 -6.02
C GLN A 135 1.63 7.39 -7.40
N TRP A 136 0.79 7.27 -8.42
CA TRP A 136 1.21 6.82 -9.74
C TRP A 136 1.02 7.89 -10.80
N PHE A 137 -0.18 8.46 -10.91
CA PHE A 137 -0.58 9.24 -12.10
C PHE A 137 -0.27 10.74 -12.01
N LEU A 138 -0.20 11.35 -10.81
CA LEU A 138 0.20 12.76 -10.73
C LEU A 138 1.60 12.98 -11.32
N LYS A 139 2.48 11.98 -11.23
CA LYS A 139 3.88 12.05 -11.69
C LYS A 139 3.97 12.06 -13.21
N GLN A 140 2.90 11.68 -13.90
CA GLN A 140 2.77 11.68 -15.35
C GLN A 140 2.03 12.92 -15.87
N GLY A 141 1.59 13.81 -14.99
CA GLY A 141 0.83 15.02 -15.36
C GLY A 141 -0.66 14.77 -15.63
N THR A 142 -1.16 13.55 -15.41
CA THR A 142 -2.59 13.24 -15.47
C THR A 142 -3.31 14.02 -14.36
N THR A 143 -4.36 14.77 -14.71
CA THR A 143 -5.19 15.46 -13.71
C THR A 143 -6.02 14.47 -12.91
N LEU A 144 -6.49 14.88 -11.73
CA LEU A 144 -7.38 14.02 -10.94
C LEU A 144 -8.67 13.70 -11.72
N ASP A 145 -9.24 14.69 -12.41
CA ASP A 145 -10.46 14.54 -13.21
C ASP A 145 -10.28 13.51 -14.33
N GLN A 146 -9.19 13.62 -15.09
CA GLN A 146 -8.84 12.65 -16.13
C GLN A 146 -8.72 11.24 -15.55
N PHE A 147 -8.07 11.11 -14.38
CA PHE A 147 -7.90 9.82 -13.75
C PHE A 147 -9.22 9.23 -13.19
N VAL A 148 -10.13 10.08 -12.71
CA VAL A 148 -11.49 9.66 -12.34
C VAL A 148 -12.19 9.09 -13.58
N ASP A 149 -12.20 9.82 -14.69
CA ASP A 149 -12.85 9.37 -15.93
C ASP A 149 -12.23 8.05 -16.45
N GLU A 150 -10.91 7.90 -16.36
CA GLU A 150 -10.23 6.64 -16.68
C GLU A 150 -10.67 5.48 -15.78
N CYS A 151 -10.84 5.72 -14.47
CA CYS A 151 -11.28 4.70 -13.52
C CYS A 151 -12.73 4.26 -13.73
N LEU A 152 -13.59 5.16 -14.22
CA LEU A 152 -14.98 4.82 -14.57
C LEU A 152 -15.04 4.12 -15.93
N LYS A 153 -14.24 4.57 -16.91
CA LYS A 153 -14.18 3.95 -18.24
C LYS A 153 -13.59 2.54 -18.20
N LEU A 154 -12.54 2.35 -17.41
CA LEU A 154 -11.92 1.06 -17.13
C LEU A 154 -12.15 0.79 -15.66
N PRO A 155 -13.25 0.10 -15.27
CA PRO A 155 -13.70 -0.06 -13.88
C PRO A 155 -12.53 -0.38 -12.93
N ARG A 156 -11.98 0.65 -12.29
CA ARG A 156 -10.77 0.55 -11.46
C ARG A 156 -11.02 1.23 -10.11
N PRO A 157 -10.70 0.55 -9.00
CA PRO A 157 -10.15 -0.81 -8.92
C PRO A 157 -11.23 -1.87 -9.22
N ALA A 158 -10.88 -2.90 -9.99
CA ALA A 158 -11.79 -3.98 -10.37
C ALA A 158 -11.85 -5.07 -9.26
N PHE A 159 -12.34 -4.75 -8.06
CA PHE A 159 -12.26 -5.68 -6.93
C PHE A 159 -13.03 -6.98 -7.20
N ARG A 160 -14.30 -6.86 -7.60
CA ARG A 160 -15.19 -7.98 -7.89
C ARG A 160 -14.62 -8.90 -8.96
N ASP A 161 -14.20 -8.33 -10.09
CA ASP A 161 -13.68 -9.11 -11.20
C ASP A 161 -12.45 -9.94 -10.80
N ARG A 162 -11.52 -9.34 -10.06
CA ARG A 162 -10.30 -10.06 -9.63
C ARG A 162 -10.58 -11.10 -8.57
N ILE A 163 -11.49 -10.83 -7.62
CA ILE A 163 -11.90 -11.83 -6.63
C ILE A 163 -12.56 -13.02 -7.33
N GLN A 164 -13.49 -12.78 -8.26
CA GLN A 164 -14.17 -13.82 -9.01
C GLN A 164 -13.22 -14.60 -9.93
N GLU A 165 -12.24 -13.93 -10.53
CA GLU A 165 -11.19 -14.58 -11.33
C GLU A 165 -10.39 -15.59 -10.51
N TRP A 166 -10.01 -15.24 -9.28
CA TRP A 166 -9.31 -16.14 -8.38
C TRP A 166 -10.20 -17.26 -7.83
N GLN A 167 -11.46 -16.98 -7.51
CA GLN A 167 -12.44 -18.01 -7.13
C GLN A 167 -12.63 -19.06 -8.21
N LYS A 168 -12.63 -18.65 -9.49
CA LYS A 168 -12.70 -19.59 -10.61
C LYS A 168 -11.43 -20.44 -10.74
N ALA A 169 -10.25 -19.86 -10.50
CA ALA A 169 -8.99 -20.57 -10.58
C ALA A 169 -8.76 -21.55 -9.42
N LEU A 170 -9.30 -21.24 -8.24
CA LEU A 170 -9.16 -22.01 -7.00
C LEU A 170 -10.54 -22.21 -6.34
N PRO A 171 -11.41 -23.08 -6.89
CA PRO A 171 -12.81 -23.21 -6.45
C PRO A 171 -12.97 -23.73 -5.02
N SER A 172 -11.97 -24.41 -4.47
CA SER A 172 -11.98 -24.96 -3.11
C SER A 172 -11.32 -24.02 -2.10
N ALA A 173 -10.75 -22.89 -2.56
CA ALA A 173 -10.11 -21.94 -1.66
C ALA A 173 -11.13 -21.15 -0.84
N LYS A 174 -10.81 -20.94 0.43
CA LYS A 174 -11.57 -20.02 1.29
C LYS A 174 -11.24 -18.59 0.90
N VAL A 175 -12.24 -17.75 0.71
CA VAL A 175 -12.03 -16.34 0.34
C VAL A 175 -12.36 -15.43 1.51
N HIS A 176 -11.39 -14.60 1.87
CA HIS A 176 -11.52 -13.57 2.89
C HIS A 176 -11.36 -12.21 2.22
N VAL A 177 -12.38 -11.36 2.34
CA VAL A 177 -12.31 -9.95 1.93
C VAL A 177 -12.43 -9.09 3.17
N ARG A 178 -11.44 -8.22 3.37
CA ARG A 178 -11.36 -7.31 4.51
C ARG A 178 -11.56 -5.87 4.02
N PHE A 179 -12.43 -5.13 4.69
CA PHE A 179 -12.67 -3.73 4.37
C PHE A 179 -11.67 -2.87 5.12
N LEU A 180 -10.97 -1.96 4.43
CA LEU A 180 -9.99 -1.04 5.02
C LEU A 180 -10.70 0.11 5.77
N ILE A 181 -11.56 -0.27 6.71
CA ILE A 181 -12.36 0.58 7.60
C ILE A 181 -11.91 0.23 9.01
N SER A 182 -11.50 1.24 9.80
CA SER A 182 -10.76 0.98 11.04
C SER A 182 -11.53 0.16 12.07
N GLU A 183 -12.83 0.40 12.19
CA GLU A 183 -13.72 -0.31 13.11
C GLU A 183 -14.08 -1.73 12.64
N LEU A 184 -13.89 -2.05 11.37
CA LEU A 184 -14.13 -3.40 10.83
C LEU A 184 -12.87 -4.27 10.84
N LEU A 185 -11.71 -3.70 11.18
CA LEU A 185 -10.42 -4.39 11.19
C LEU A 185 -10.02 -4.78 12.61
N GLN A 186 -9.61 -6.03 12.77
CA GLN A 186 -9.10 -6.51 14.04
C GLN A 186 -7.80 -5.76 14.40
N GLY A 187 -7.76 -5.17 15.59
CA GLY A 187 -6.65 -4.32 16.02
C GLY A 187 -6.49 -3.02 15.23
N THR A 188 -7.54 -2.54 14.54
CA THR A 188 -7.60 -1.23 13.90
C THR A 188 -6.50 -0.92 12.87
N SER A 189 -5.79 -1.91 12.35
CA SER A 189 -4.80 -1.76 11.27
C SER A 189 -4.79 -2.99 10.37
N PRO A 190 -4.50 -2.84 9.06
CA PRO A 190 -4.47 -3.98 8.16
C PRO A 190 -3.40 -5.02 8.56
N ALA A 191 -2.25 -4.58 9.11
CA ALA A 191 -1.20 -5.49 9.56
C ALA A 191 -1.65 -6.34 10.78
N ARG A 192 -2.24 -5.71 11.79
CA ARG A 192 -2.78 -6.42 12.97
C ARG A 192 -3.92 -7.36 12.59
N ASP A 193 -4.81 -6.91 11.69
CA ASP A 193 -5.91 -7.74 11.18
C ASP A 193 -5.39 -8.97 10.41
N PHE A 194 -4.32 -8.79 9.64
CA PHE A 194 -3.69 -9.91 8.92
C PHE A 194 -3.00 -10.91 9.86
N LEU A 195 -2.33 -10.45 10.91
CA LEU A 195 -1.78 -11.34 11.95
C LEU A 195 -2.89 -12.12 12.67
N HIS A 196 -4.01 -11.47 12.96
CA HIS A 196 -5.17 -12.15 13.52
C HIS A 196 -5.72 -13.24 12.57
N LEU A 197 -5.78 -12.98 11.26
CA LEU A 197 -6.14 -13.98 10.23
C LEU A 197 -5.17 -15.19 10.19
N LEU A 198 -3.90 -14.97 10.50
CA LEU A 198 -2.90 -16.02 10.64
C LEU A 198 -3.08 -16.83 11.95
N GLY A 199 -3.88 -16.35 12.90
CA GLY A 199 -4.07 -16.98 14.20
C GLY A 199 -2.94 -16.69 15.18
N VAL A 200 -2.15 -15.64 14.95
CA VAL A 200 -1.07 -15.21 15.84
C VAL A 200 -1.45 -13.92 16.57
N SER A 201 -1.01 -13.77 17.83
CA SER A 201 -1.19 -12.51 18.56
C SER A 201 -0.33 -11.43 17.93
N ALA A 202 -0.84 -10.20 17.84
CA ALA A 202 -0.04 -9.05 17.44
C ALA A 202 0.96 -8.62 18.54
N ASP A 203 0.85 -9.15 19.76
CA ASP A 203 1.67 -8.74 20.89
C ASP A 203 3.15 -9.04 20.69
N GLY A 204 3.97 -8.00 20.77
CA GLY A 204 5.42 -8.08 20.60
C GLY A 204 5.88 -8.25 19.14
N TYR A 205 4.98 -8.12 18.17
CA TYR A 205 5.37 -7.88 16.79
C TYR A 205 5.72 -6.40 16.62
N GLU A 206 6.79 -6.13 15.85
CA GLU A 206 7.12 -4.78 15.40
C GLU A 206 6.13 -4.37 14.31
N ILE A 207 5.09 -3.67 14.71
CA ILE A 207 4.07 -3.14 13.79
C ILE A 207 4.11 -1.63 13.91
N GLU A 208 4.39 -0.97 12.79
CA GLU A 208 4.33 0.48 12.74
C GLU A 208 2.87 0.93 12.91
N ASP A 209 2.60 1.63 14.00
CA ASP A 209 1.33 2.32 14.27
C ASP A 209 1.19 3.61 13.44
N GLU A 210 1.93 3.73 12.32
CA GLU A 210 1.93 4.95 11.52
C GLU A 210 0.51 5.32 11.08
N PRO A 211 0.13 6.61 11.19
CA PRO A 211 -1.20 7.06 10.84
C PRO A 211 -1.57 6.62 9.42
N ARG A 212 -2.76 6.02 9.28
CA ARG A 212 -3.34 5.66 8.00
C ARG A 212 -3.36 6.90 7.10
N ASN A 213 -2.83 6.76 5.88
CA ASN A 213 -2.86 7.78 4.82
C ASN A 213 -1.96 9.01 5.05
N THR A 214 -0.71 8.85 5.47
CA THR A 214 0.25 9.95 5.36
C THR A 214 0.44 10.34 3.90
N SER A 215 -0.12 11.48 3.50
CA SER A 215 0.20 12.13 2.24
C SER A 215 0.62 13.56 2.51
N LEU A 216 1.35 14.12 1.56
CA LEU A 216 1.72 15.52 1.61
C LEU A 216 0.44 16.37 1.63
N ASP A 217 0.54 17.57 2.20
CA ASP A 217 -0.52 18.56 2.18
C ASP A 217 -1.04 18.76 0.74
N TYR A 218 -2.35 18.91 0.60
CA TYR A 218 -3.03 19.03 -0.69
C TYR A 218 -2.45 20.14 -1.57
N ALA A 219 -1.95 21.23 -0.98
CA ALA A 219 -1.32 22.34 -1.71
C ALA A 219 0.04 21.94 -2.30
N ILE A 220 0.80 21.10 -1.60
CA ILE A 220 2.05 20.54 -2.14
C ILE A 220 1.72 19.56 -3.26
N VAL A 221 0.71 18.70 -3.06
CA VAL A 221 0.24 17.76 -4.09
C VAL A 221 -0.22 18.50 -5.35
N HIS A 222 -0.92 19.63 -5.21
CA HIS A 222 -1.31 20.50 -6.32
C HIS A 222 -0.08 20.93 -7.14
N VAL A 223 0.90 21.56 -6.50
CA VAL A 223 2.11 22.04 -7.20
C VAL A 223 2.86 20.88 -7.85
N LEU A 224 3.01 19.75 -7.16
CA LEU A 224 3.67 18.57 -7.73
C LEU A 224 2.93 18.01 -8.95
N SER A 225 1.60 18.01 -8.94
CA SER A 225 0.78 17.51 -10.05
C SER A 225 0.93 18.35 -11.33
N LYS A 226 1.28 19.64 -11.18
CA LYS A 226 1.55 20.57 -12.28
C LYS A 226 3.00 20.52 -12.77
N ASN A 227 3.86 19.76 -12.09
CA ASN A 227 5.29 19.70 -12.38
C ASN A 227 5.77 18.24 -12.54
N PRO A 228 5.22 17.48 -13.50
CA PRO A 228 5.58 16.06 -13.70
C PRO A 228 7.06 15.85 -14.05
N GLN A 229 7.73 16.85 -14.63
CA GLN A 229 9.17 16.82 -14.93
C GLN A 229 10.07 16.64 -13.69
N LEU A 230 9.52 16.81 -12.49
CA LEU A 230 10.22 16.55 -11.22
C LEU A 230 10.36 15.05 -10.90
N PHE A 231 9.75 14.17 -11.69
CA PHE A 231 9.74 12.73 -11.49
C PHE A 231 10.32 12.02 -12.72
N SER A 232 11.12 10.97 -12.50
CA SER A 232 11.61 10.13 -13.61
C SER A 232 10.53 9.17 -14.14
N ASP A 233 9.67 8.67 -13.25
CA ASP A 233 8.62 7.68 -13.56
C ASP A 233 7.58 7.58 -12.42
N ILE A 234 6.57 6.72 -12.60
CA ILE A 234 5.47 6.51 -11.63
C ILE A 234 5.94 5.94 -10.28
N HIS A 235 7.10 5.31 -10.23
CA HIS A 235 7.71 4.74 -9.04
C HIS A 235 8.75 5.68 -8.40
N ASP A 236 9.10 6.81 -9.02
CA ASP A 236 10.00 7.81 -8.43
C ASP A 236 9.36 8.46 -7.19
N ASN A 237 9.89 8.14 -6.02
CA ASN A 237 9.44 8.66 -4.74
C ASN A 237 10.52 9.50 -4.05
N ARG A 238 11.64 9.81 -4.71
CA ARG A 238 12.78 10.51 -4.09
C ARG A 238 12.39 11.88 -3.56
N LEU A 239 11.76 12.71 -4.41
CA LEU A 239 11.32 14.05 -4.04
C LEU A 239 10.32 14.00 -2.87
N ARG A 240 9.30 13.15 -2.96
CA ARG A 240 8.27 13.04 -1.91
C ARG A 240 8.84 12.54 -0.58
N ARG A 241 9.79 11.60 -0.63
CA ARG A 241 10.51 11.14 0.56
C ARG A 241 11.34 12.26 1.18
N GLY A 242 12.06 13.02 0.35
CA GLY A 242 12.82 14.20 0.79
C GLY A 242 11.92 15.24 1.48
N LEU A 243 10.76 15.53 0.89
CA LEU A 243 9.76 16.43 1.48
C LEU A 243 9.25 15.90 2.83
N ARG A 244 8.86 14.62 2.94
CA ARG A 244 8.42 14.04 4.22
C ARG A 244 9.46 14.12 5.34
N VAL A 245 10.75 14.02 5.00
CA VAL A 245 11.82 14.15 6.01
C VAL A 245 11.97 15.61 6.48
N LYS A 246 11.67 16.59 5.63
CA LYS A 246 11.90 18.01 5.92
C LYS A 246 10.67 18.76 6.43
N LEU A 247 9.47 18.30 6.09
CA LEU A 247 8.22 18.93 6.48
C LEU A 247 7.76 18.47 7.87
N ALA A 248 7.18 19.39 8.64
CA ALA A 248 6.54 19.05 9.91
C ALA A 248 5.42 18.01 9.71
N LYS A 249 5.20 17.14 10.70
CA LYS A 249 4.19 16.05 10.64
C LYS A 249 2.78 16.55 10.27
N ARG A 250 2.40 17.77 10.70
CA ARG A 250 1.11 18.38 10.35
C ARG A 250 0.87 18.53 8.84
N PHE A 251 1.92 18.70 8.05
CA PHE A 251 1.83 18.78 6.58
C PHE A 251 1.93 17.42 5.89
N GLN A 252 1.95 16.33 6.66
CA GLN A 252 1.97 14.94 6.18
C GLN A 252 0.64 14.22 6.44
N SER A 253 -0.34 14.93 6.99
CA SER A 253 -1.69 14.43 7.28
C SER A 253 -2.79 15.45 6.98
N ALA A 254 -2.46 16.71 6.70
CA ALA A 254 -3.41 17.76 6.32
C ALA A 254 -3.89 17.58 4.87
N ASN A 255 -4.80 16.64 4.65
CA ASN A 255 -5.51 16.53 3.39
C ASN A 255 -6.98 16.93 3.56
N ILE A 256 -7.41 17.89 2.76
CA ILE A 256 -8.81 18.16 2.49
C ILE A 256 -9.34 17.14 1.48
N ARG A 257 -10.65 17.15 1.25
CA ARG A 257 -11.28 16.34 0.21
C ARG A 257 -10.82 16.77 -1.18
N MET A 258 -10.14 15.88 -1.90
CA MET A 258 -9.60 16.19 -3.23
C MET A 258 -10.62 16.13 -4.36
N LEU A 259 -11.64 15.27 -4.21
CA LEU A 259 -12.71 15.11 -5.19
C LEU A 259 -13.80 16.16 -4.95
N SER A 260 -14.40 16.65 -6.02
CA SER A 260 -15.62 17.46 -5.94
C SER A 260 -16.81 16.59 -5.50
N SER A 261 -17.89 17.23 -5.03
CA SER A 261 -19.14 16.51 -4.69
C SER A 261 -19.70 15.74 -5.89
N GLU A 262 -19.60 16.32 -7.09
CA GLU A 262 -20.06 15.68 -8.33
C GLU A 262 -19.23 14.44 -8.66
N GLN A 263 -17.90 14.52 -8.54
CA GLN A 263 -17.02 13.37 -8.76
C GLN A 263 -17.30 12.26 -7.75
N GLU A 264 -17.48 12.60 -6.49
CA GLU A 264 -17.83 11.66 -5.43
C GLU A 264 -19.15 10.95 -5.70
N ALA A 265 -20.19 11.68 -6.11
CA ALA A 265 -21.48 11.10 -6.48
C ALA A 265 -21.35 10.18 -7.70
N ARG A 266 -20.65 10.61 -8.76
CA ARG A 266 -20.40 9.80 -9.96
C ARG A 266 -19.66 8.50 -9.64
N ILE A 267 -18.64 8.56 -8.78
CA ILE A 267 -17.87 7.39 -8.35
C ILE A 267 -18.76 6.45 -7.52
N GLU A 268 -19.50 6.99 -6.55
CA GLU A 268 -20.38 6.18 -5.70
C GLU A 268 -21.45 5.48 -6.54
N GLU A 269 -22.15 6.21 -7.42
CA GLU A 269 -23.17 5.65 -8.30
C GLU A 269 -22.63 4.52 -9.17
N PHE A 270 -21.47 4.74 -9.80
CA PHE A 270 -20.85 3.76 -10.69
C PHE A 270 -20.43 2.47 -9.97
N PHE A 271 -19.86 2.58 -8.75
CA PHE A 271 -19.37 1.43 -7.99
C PHE A 271 -20.36 0.87 -6.97
N ARG A 272 -21.57 1.43 -6.87
CA ARG A 272 -22.59 1.06 -5.88
C ARG A 272 -22.87 -0.45 -5.86
N ASP A 273 -23.14 -1.03 -7.01
CA ASP A 273 -23.48 -2.45 -7.12
C ASP A 273 -22.33 -3.36 -6.70
N GLU A 274 -21.09 -3.00 -7.05
CA GLU A 274 -19.90 -3.73 -6.63
C GLU A 274 -19.70 -3.65 -5.12
N ASN A 275 -19.87 -2.46 -4.53
CA ASN A 275 -19.70 -2.25 -3.10
C ASN A 275 -20.75 -2.98 -2.27
N LEU A 276 -22.01 -2.93 -2.69
CA LEU A 276 -23.08 -3.70 -2.07
C LEU A 276 -22.85 -5.20 -2.22
N TRP A 277 -22.37 -5.66 -3.39
CA TRP A 277 -22.00 -7.05 -3.59
C TRP A 277 -20.88 -7.50 -2.62
N LEU A 278 -19.82 -6.70 -2.48
CA LEU A 278 -18.73 -7.00 -1.55
C LEU A 278 -19.23 -7.10 -0.11
N LEU A 279 -20.00 -6.11 0.37
CA LEU A 279 -20.53 -6.09 1.74
C LEU A 279 -21.48 -7.25 2.01
N LYS A 280 -22.42 -7.54 1.09
CA LYS A 280 -23.37 -8.65 1.26
C LYS A 280 -22.70 -10.01 1.22
N THR A 281 -21.64 -10.15 0.42
CA THR A 281 -20.96 -11.45 0.24
C THR A 281 -19.93 -11.71 1.34
N TYR A 282 -19.23 -10.69 1.83
CA TYR A 282 -18.08 -10.85 2.72
C TYR A 282 -18.16 -10.07 4.04
N GLY A 283 -19.25 -9.32 4.25
CA GLY A 283 -19.46 -8.54 5.46
C GLY A 283 -19.72 -9.37 6.72
N GLY A 284 -20.05 -10.66 6.58
CA GLY A 284 -20.47 -11.49 7.72
C GLY A 284 -21.75 -10.93 8.34
N ASP A 285 -21.73 -10.69 9.65
CA ASP A 285 -22.88 -10.23 10.44
C ASP A 285 -23.00 -8.69 10.55
N ILE A 286 -22.29 -7.93 9.72
CA ILE A 286 -22.40 -6.45 9.75
C ILE A 286 -23.77 -5.98 9.23
N ASP A 287 -24.24 -4.85 9.76
CA ASP A 287 -25.33 -4.10 9.14
C ASP A 287 -24.81 -3.48 7.83
N VAL A 288 -25.14 -4.13 6.71
CA VAL A 288 -24.69 -3.71 5.38
C VAL A 288 -25.15 -2.29 5.06
N ASP A 289 -26.37 -1.91 5.42
CA ASP A 289 -26.92 -0.61 5.07
C ASP A 289 -26.30 0.51 5.92
N GLU A 290 -26.06 0.26 7.21
CA GLU A 290 -25.30 1.17 8.07
C GLU A 290 -23.87 1.38 7.56
N ILE A 291 -23.14 0.28 7.32
CA ILE A 291 -21.75 0.35 6.85
C ILE A 291 -21.64 1.01 5.47
N TYR A 292 -22.57 0.69 4.55
CA TYR A 292 -22.61 1.32 3.24
C TYR A 292 -22.80 2.84 3.35
N ARG A 293 -23.83 3.29 4.08
CA ARG A 293 -24.12 4.72 4.27
C ARG A 293 -22.98 5.45 4.94
N ARG A 294 -22.31 4.83 5.91
CA ARG A 294 -21.27 5.48 6.71
C ARG A 294 -19.92 5.58 5.99
N TYR A 295 -19.56 4.60 5.16
CA TYR A 295 -18.20 4.50 4.59
C TYR A 295 -18.12 4.53 3.07
N PHE A 296 -19.17 4.07 2.38
CA PHE A 296 -19.17 3.98 0.93
C PHE A 296 -19.88 5.17 0.29
N ILE A 297 -20.85 5.77 0.98
CA ILE A 297 -21.36 7.09 0.63
C ILE A 297 -20.37 8.15 1.13
N PRO A 298 -19.85 9.02 0.24
CA PRO A 298 -19.00 10.12 0.65
C PRO A 298 -19.78 11.09 1.56
N PRO A 299 -19.39 11.29 2.85
CA PRO A 299 -20.05 12.28 3.68
C PRO A 299 -19.76 13.69 3.19
N GLU A 300 -20.63 14.62 3.55
CA GLU A 300 -20.44 16.05 3.29
C GLU A 300 -19.11 16.53 3.91
N ALA A 301 -18.46 17.47 3.23
CA ALA A 301 -17.17 18.01 3.63
C ALA A 301 -17.28 19.53 3.76
N GLU A 302 -16.76 20.06 4.87
CA GLU A 302 -16.74 21.51 5.13
C GLU A 302 -15.86 22.28 4.14
N THR A 303 -14.81 21.64 3.61
CA THR A 303 -13.90 22.26 2.65
C THR A 303 -13.37 21.21 1.67
N ARG A 304 -13.49 21.51 0.38
CA ARG A 304 -12.96 20.69 -0.71
C ARG A 304 -11.86 21.42 -1.45
N TYR A 305 -11.03 20.64 -2.12
CA TYR A 305 -9.98 21.11 -3.00
C TYR A 305 -10.55 21.92 -4.17
N SER A 306 -11.71 21.53 -4.69
CA SER A 306 -12.43 22.27 -5.74
C SER A 306 -12.88 23.67 -5.32
N ASP A 307 -12.98 23.93 -4.03
CA ASP A 307 -13.50 25.19 -3.50
C ASP A 307 -12.38 26.24 -3.35
N LEU A 308 -11.12 25.82 -3.49
CA LEU A 308 -9.95 26.67 -3.33
C LEU A 308 -9.50 27.23 -4.67
N SER A 309 -9.14 28.52 -4.69
CA SER A 309 -8.55 29.11 -5.88
C SER A 309 -7.14 28.57 -6.12
N GLU A 310 -6.67 28.65 -7.37
CA GLU A 310 -5.29 28.30 -7.72
C GLU A 310 -4.28 29.14 -6.91
N PHE A 311 -4.59 30.42 -6.68
CA PHE A 311 -3.76 31.28 -5.83
C PHE A 311 -3.68 30.76 -4.39
N ASP A 312 -4.79 30.36 -3.77
CA ASP A 312 -4.79 29.85 -2.39
C ASP A 312 -3.92 28.59 -2.26
N LEU A 313 -4.00 27.70 -3.24
CA LEU A 313 -3.20 26.47 -3.29
C LEU A 313 -1.71 26.79 -3.43
N ILE A 314 -1.35 27.69 -4.34
CA ILE A 314 0.06 28.10 -4.55
C ILE A 314 0.62 28.80 -3.32
N TYR A 315 -0.10 29.79 -2.76
CA TYR A 315 0.36 30.53 -1.59
C TYR A 315 0.47 29.65 -0.35
N ARG A 316 -0.45 28.70 -0.15
CA ARG A 316 -0.35 27.71 0.93
C ARG A 316 0.89 26.84 0.76
N SER A 317 1.14 26.33 -0.45
CA SER A 317 2.33 25.52 -0.75
C SER A 317 3.62 26.30 -0.47
N LEU A 318 3.70 27.55 -0.94
CA LEU A 318 4.82 28.44 -0.69
C LEU A 318 5.03 28.68 0.81
N GLY A 319 3.96 28.95 1.56
CA GLY A 319 4.00 29.13 3.01
C GLY A 319 4.58 27.91 3.74
N ILE A 320 4.15 26.70 3.35
CA ILE A 320 4.67 25.44 3.90
C ILE A 320 6.18 25.30 3.65
N LEU A 321 6.64 25.61 2.43
CA LEU A 321 8.06 25.53 2.07
C LEU A 321 8.91 26.56 2.82
N LEU A 322 8.43 27.80 2.94
CA LEU A 322 9.12 28.86 3.70
C LEU A 322 9.22 28.51 5.18
N GLU A 323 8.17 27.96 5.77
CA GLU A 323 8.18 27.49 7.16
C GLU A 323 9.24 26.40 7.38
N ALA A 324 9.29 25.40 6.49
CA ALA A 324 10.27 24.31 6.58
C ALA A 324 11.72 24.83 6.52
N ILE A 325 11.99 25.82 5.66
CA ILE A 325 13.30 26.48 5.55
C ILE A 325 13.64 27.25 6.84
N ALA A 326 12.68 28.03 7.36
CA ALA A 326 12.88 28.84 8.56
C ALA A 326 13.17 27.98 9.81
N VAL A 327 12.44 26.87 9.98
CA VAL A 327 12.67 25.92 11.09
C VAL A 327 14.06 25.28 11.01
N HIS A 328 14.52 24.92 9.81
CA HIS A 328 15.84 24.31 9.63
C HIS A 328 17.01 25.26 9.94
N ARG A 329 16.82 26.58 9.79
CA ARG A 329 17.83 27.57 10.17
C ARG A 329 17.98 27.71 11.69
N LYS A 330 16.89 27.58 12.45
CA LYS A 330 16.91 27.69 13.92
C LYS A 330 17.56 26.48 14.60
N THR A 331 17.51 25.30 13.99
CA THR A 331 18.10 24.06 14.54
C THR A 331 19.58 23.88 14.23
N ARG A 332 20.23 24.85 13.57
CA ARG A 332 21.70 24.96 13.48
C ARG A 332 22.26 26.08 14.37
N PRO A 333 22.22 25.98 15.71
CA PRO A 333 23.01 26.88 16.54
C PRO A 333 24.48 26.42 16.52
N GLY A 334 25.37 27.21 15.91
CA GLY A 334 26.80 27.15 16.27
C GLY A 334 27.80 26.52 15.29
N GLN A 335 27.64 26.63 13.97
CA GLN A 335 28.84 26.75 13.11
C GLN A 335 29.27 28.22 13.08
N LYS A 336 29.76 28.70 14.23
CA LYS A 336 30.52 29.94 14.30
C LYS A 336 31.79 29.70 13.50
N ALA A 337 32.01 30.53 12.50
CA ALA A 337 33.23 30.59 11.73
C ALA A 337 34.44 30.78 12.66
N GLU A 338 35.23 29.74 12.85
CA GLU A 338 36.66 29.88 13.12
C GLU A 338 37.31 30.48 11.86
N ARG A 339 37.14 31.78 11.66
CA ARG A 339 38.11 32.55 10.88
C ARG A 339 39.27 32.83 11.83
N ARG A 340 40.25 31.92 11.81
CA ARG A 340 41.60 32.17 12.33
C ARG A 340 42.06 33.54 11.81
N SER A 341 42.27 34.46 12.73
CA SER A 341 43.19 35.56 12.59
C SER A 341 44.56 34.97 12.27
N VAL A 342 44.97 35.04 11.00
CA VAL A 342 46.39 34.93 10.64
C VAL A 342 46.96 36.33 10.85
N GLU A 343 47.43 36.56 12.07
CA GLU A 343 48.41 37.59 12.35
C GLU A 343 49.79 37.13 11.85
N SER A 344 50.44 38.06 11.15
CA SER A 344 51.90 38.31 11.09
C SER A 344 52.84 37.12 10.85
N GLY A 345 53.52 37.15 9.70
CA GLY A 345 54.73 36.38 9.44
C GLY A 345 55.45 36.88 8.19
N ASP A 346 56.29 37.89 8.41
CA ASP A 346 57.47 38.36 7.67
C ASP A 346 57.72 37.97 6.21
N ALA A 347 58.10 39.01 5.45
CA ALA A 347 58.80 38.97 4.17
C ALA A 347 60.15 38.22 4.25
N PRO A 348 60.78 37.81 3.13
CA PRO A 348 61.53 38.79 2.32
C PRO A 348 61.51 38.57 0.79
N HIS A 349 61.56 39.67 0.04
CA HIS A 349 62.27 39.78 -1.25
C HIS A 349 63.78 39.62 -0.99
N PRO A 350 64.60 39.03 -1.88
CA PRO A 350 64.85 39.47 -3.28
C PRO A 350 64.91 38.25 -4.24
N GLY A 351 64.98 38.31 -5.57
CA GLY A 351 65.46 39.29 -6.53
C GLY A 351 66.22 38.49 -7.60
N GLU A 352 65.67 38.43 -8.81
CA GLU A 352 66.29 38.38 -10.15
C GLU A 352 65.24 37.93 -11.18
#